data_AF-A0A9D7FTJ5-F1
#
_entry.id   AF-A0A9D7FTJ5-F1
#
_cell.length_a   1.000
_cell.length_b   1.000
_cell.length_c   1.000
_cell.angle_alpha   90.00
_cell.angle_beta   90.00
_cell.angle_gamma   90.00
#
_symmetry.space_group_name_H-M   'P 1'
#
loop_
_entity.id
_entity.type
_entity.pdbx_description
1 polymer ?
#
loop_
_entity_poly.entity_id
_entity_poly.type
_entity_poly.pdbx_seq_one_letter_code
_entity_poly.pdbx_strand_id
1 'polypeptide(L)'
;MTSITPKKPKAIKGPSPEFIEFLTCIILHMLVPLLPLILELWKTHGTATDATLAITASMYSISIGLSSRNKAIFSFCIFISILFSMAFGFILSNAADSLPLVKYGSFATILLVFGIHACERYNKHVVECVPFWNFSNGSAN
;
A
#
# COMPACT_ATOMS: atom_id res chain seq x y z
N MET A 1 -17.15 -35.08 49.88
CA MET A 1 -17.71 -34.39 48.71
C MET A 1 -16.62 -33.52 48.09
N THR A 2 -16.00 -33.96 47.00
CA THR A 2 -14.99 -33.17 46.27
C THR A 2 -15.69 -32.22 45.30
N SER A 3 -15.59 -30.93 45.59
CA SER A 3 -16.06 -29.83 44.75
C SER A 3 -15.22 -29.77 43.47
N ILE A 4 -15.83 -30.06 42.31
CA ILE A 4 -15.22 -29.86 41.00
C ILE A 4 -15.53 -28.42 40.59
N THR A 5 -14.53 -27.54 40.65
CA THR A 5 -14.69 -26.18 40.12
C THR A 5 -14.55 -26.20 38.59
N PRO A 6 -15.51 -25.62 37.84
CA PRO A 6 -15.46 -25.61 36.39
C PRO A 6 -14.30 -24.71 35.92
N LYS A 7 -13.40 -25.28 35.12
CA LYS A 7 -12.25 -24.57 34.54
C LYS A 7 -12.76 -23.51 33.56
N LYS A 8 -12.61 -22.22 33.89
CA LYS A 8 -12.97 -21.12 32.96
C LYS A 8 -12.21 -21.29 31.63
N PRO A 9 -12.89 -21.16 30.48
CA PRO A 9 -12.23 -21.22 29.18
C PRO A 9 -11.22 -20.06 29.05
N LYS A 10 -10.02 -20.36 28.54
CA LYS A 10 -9.01 -19.33 28.24
C LYS A 10 -9.38 -18.64 26.94
N ALA A 11 -9.34 -17.31 26.93
CA ALA A 11 -9.48 -16.53 25.72
C ALA A 11 -8.32 -16.82 24.75
N ILE A 12 -8.62 -16.87 23.45
CA ILE A 12 -7.63 -16.99 22.39
C ILE A 12 -6.87 -15.66 22.33
N LYS A 13 -5.54 -15.70 22.46
CA LYS A 13 -4.72 -14.49 22.33
C LYS A 13 -4.68 -14.10 20.85
N GLY A 14 -5.23 -12.93 20.53
CA GLY A 14 -5.07 -12.32 19.21
C GLY A 14 -3.66 -11.75 19.00
N PRO A 15 -3.37 -11.24 17.78
CA PRO A 15 -2.15 -10.47 17.53
C PRO A 15 -2.10 -9.21 18.41
N SER A 16 -0.91 -8.62 18.55
CA SER A 16 -0.76 -7.41 19.35
C SER A 16 -1.52 -6.23 18.71
N PRO A 17 -2.06 -5.28 19.50
CA PRO A 17 -2.79 -4.13 18.96
C PRO A 17 -1.99 -3.35 17.92
N GLU A 18 -0.69 -3.17 18.14
CA GLU A 18 0.22 -2.45 17.25
C GLU A 18 0.32 -3.14 15.88
N PHE A 19 0.31 -4.48 15.88
CA PHE A 19 0.30 -5.26 14.64
C PHE A 19 -1.04 -5.14 13.90
N ILE A 20 -2.15 -5.00 14.62
CA ILE A 20 -3.48 -4.76 14.01
C ILE A 20 -3.51 -3.39 13.34
N GLU A 21 -2.94 -2.35 13.96
CA GLU A 21 -2.82 -1.01 13.36
C GLU A 21 -1.96 -1.04 12.10
N PHE A 22 -0.83 -1.75 12.13
CA PHE A 22 0.00 -1.97 10.96
C PHE A 22 -0.75 -2.70 9.84
N LEU A 23 -1.43 -3.81 10.15
CA LEU A 23 -2.20 -4.57 9.17
C LEU A 23 -3.32 -3.74 8.55
N THR A 24 -4.01 -2.95 9.37
CA THR A 24 -5.06 -2.04 8.92
C THR A 24 -4.49 -0.98 7.96
N CYS A 25 -3.31 -0.43 8.28
CA CYS A 25 -2.59 0.45 7.37
C CYS A 25 -2.23 -0.24 6.05
N ILE A 26 -1.67 -1.45 6.07
CA ILE A 26 -1.36 -2.20 4.85
C ILE A 26 -2.61 -2.38 3.98
N ILE A 27 -3.72 -2.82 4.58
CA ILE A 27 -4.95 -3.10 3.84
C ILE A 27 -5.55 -1.81 3.28
N LEU A 28 -5.84 -0.84 4.14
CA LEU A 28 -6.63 0.33 3.76
C LEU A 28 -5.81 1.42 3.07
N HIS A 29 -4.55 1.61 3.45
CA HIS A 29 -3.72 2.68 2.91
C HIS A 29 -2.85 2.21 1.73
N MET A 30 -2.42 0.95 1.72
CA MET A 30 -1.48 0.46 0.71
C MET A 30 -2.11 -0.45 -0.35
N LEU A 31 -3.09 -1.28 0.01
CA LEU A 31 -3.75 -2.21 -0.94
C LEU A 31 -4.98 -1.58 -1.62
N VAL A 32 -5.79 -0.80 -0.92
CA VAL A 32 -6.97 -0.15 -1.53
C VAL A 32 -6.61 0.73 -2.75
N PRO A 33 -5.53 1.53 -2.74
CA PRO A 33 -5.13 2.28 -3.94
C PRO A 33 -4.78 1.40 -5.15
N LEU A 34 -4.41 0.13 -4.94
CA LEU A 34 -4.11 -0.83 -6.00
C LEU A 34 -5.34 -1.60 -6.48
N LEU A 35 -6.51 -1.41 -5.83
CA LEU A 35 -7.74 -2.11 -6.18
C LEU A 35 -8.12 -2.00 -7.66
N PRO A 36 -8.04 -0.82 -8.32
CA PRO A 36 -8.36 -0.73 -9.75
C PRO A 36 -7.50 -1.67 -10.63
N LEU A 37 -6.20 -1.75 -10.35
CA LEU A 37 -5.28 -2.64 -11.07
C LEU A 37 -5.59 -4.11 -10.76
N ILE A 38 -5.89 -4.45 -9.50
CA ILE A 38 -6.27 -5.81 -9.11
C ILE A 38 -7.54 -6.25 -9.84
N LEU A 39 -8.55 -5.37 -9.95
CA LEU A 39 -9.80 -5.64 -10.65
C LEU A 39 -9.57 -5.84 -12.16
N GLU A 40 -8.70 -5.03 -12.77
CA GLU A 40 -8.33 -5.23 -14.18
C GLU A 40 -7.63 -6.58 -14.36
N LEU A 41 -6.60 -6.89 -13.57
CA LEU A 41 -5.88 -8.15 -13.62
C LEU A 41 -6.82 -9.35 -13.42
N TRP A 42 -7.79 -9.23 -12.52
CA TRP A 42 -8.79 -10.28 -12.33
C TRP A 42 -9.68 -10.46 -13.57
N LYS A 43 -10.19 -9.34 -14.14
CA LYS A 43 -11.04 -9.35 -15.33
C LYS A 43 -10.34 -9.87 -16.58
N THR A 44 -9.05 -9.57 -16.73
CA THR A 44 -8.26 -9.91 -17.92
C THR A 44 -7.43 -11.19 -17.75
N HIS A 45 -7.73 -12.03 -16.75
CA HIS A 45 -7.02 -13.28 -16.48
C HIS A 45 -5.50 -13.10 -16.31
N GLY A 46 -5.09 -12.02 -15.64
CA GLY A 46 -3.71 -11.74 -15.25
C GLY A 46 -2.96 -10.78 -16.18
N THR A 47 -3.60 -10.20 -17.19
CA THR A 47 -2.94 -9.31 -18.15
C THR A 47 -3.52 -7.90 -18.13
N ALA A 48 -2.96 -7.02 -17.30
CA ALA A 48 -3.27 -5.59 -17.37
C ALA A 48 -2.64 -4.94 -18.61
N THR A 49 -3.29 -3.90 -19.12
CA THR A 49 -2.76 -3.08 -20.20
C THR A 49 -1.54 -2.28 -19.74
N ASP A 50 -0.61 -2.00 -20.65
CA ASP A 50 0.59 -1.22 -20.34
C ASP A 50 0.23 0.21 -19.91
N ALA A 51 -0.84 0.77 -20.48
CA ALA A 51 -1.38 2.06 -20.10
C ALA A 51 -1.87 2.06 -18.63
N THR A 52 -2.68 1.06 -18.23
CA THR A 52 -3.12 0.95 -16.84
C THR A 52 -1.94 0.75 -15.89
N LEU A 53 -0.95 -0.07 -16.26
CA LEU A 53 0.24 -0.28 -15.43
C LEU A 53 1.04 1.01 -15.24
N ALA A 54 1.29 1.75 -16.31
CA ALA A 54 2.04 3.00 -16.25
C ALA A 54 1.32 4.05 -15.38
N ILE A 55 0.02 4.28 -15.61
CA ILE A 55 -0.73 5.26 -14.81
C ILE A 55 -0.88 4.80 -13.36
N THR A 56 -1.05 3.50 -13.10
CA THR A 56 -1.09 2.97 -11.74
C THR A 56 0.24 3.19 -11.03
N ALA A 57 1.37 2.86 -11.66
CA ALA A 57 2.69 3.09 -11.07
C ALA A 57 2.91 4.58 -10.76
N SER A 58 2.48 5.47 -11.66
CA SER A 58 2.59 6.91 -11.47
C SER A 58 1.75 7.41 -10.29
N MET A 59 0.46 7.09 -10.27
CA MET A 59 -0.49 7.56 -9.25
C MET A 59 -0.21 6.91 -7.89
N TYR A 60 0.08 5.61 -7.87
CA TYR A 60 0.42 4.90 -6.65
C TYR A 60 1.67 5.49 -5.99
N SER A 61 2.72 5.77 -6.77
CA SER A 61 3.96 6.35 -6.26
C SER A 61 3.71 7.69 -5.59
N ILE A 62 3.00 8.62 -6.24
CA ILE A 62 2.74 9.94 -5.63
C ILE A 62 1.81 9.84 -4.43
N SER A 63 0.75 9.02 -4.48
CA SER A 63 -0.17 8.83 -3.34
C SER A 63 0.54 8.27 -2.11
N ILE A 64 1.40 7.26 -2.30
CA ILE A 64 2.20 6.70 -1.20
C ILE A 64 3.24 7.72 -0.73
N GLY A 65 3.94 8.38 -1.66
CA GLY A 65 4.95 9.38 -1.36
C GLY A 65 4.41 10.51 -0.47
N LEU A 66 3.23 11.05 -0.80
CA LEU A 66 2.58 12.12 -0.02
C LEU A 66 2.29 11.74 1.42
N SER A 67 2.11 10.45 1.68
CA SER A 67 1.85 9.95 3.03
C SER A 67 3.13 9.67 3.83
N SER A 68 4.29 9.70 3.18
CA SER A 68 5.60 9.41 3.79
C SER A 68 6.09 10.57 4.65
N ARG A 69 6.68 10.26 5.81
CA ARG A 69 7.39 11.27 6.63
C ARG A 69 8.85 11.44 6.21
N ASN A 70 9.35 10.54 5.37
CA ASN A 70 10.73 10.56 4.91
C ASN A 70 10.84 11.36 3.60
N LYS A 71 11.55 12.48 3.65
CA LYS A 71 11.74 13.38 2.50
C LYS A 71 12.37 12.66 1.30
N ALA A 72 13.28 11.71 1.52
CA ALA A 72 13.91 10.95 0.45
C ALA A 72 12.91 10.03 -0.28
N ILE A 73 12.06 9.32 0.48
CA ILE A 73 10.99 8.47 -0.09
C ILE A 73 10.01 9.34 -0.86
N PHE A 74 9.61 10.49 -0.30
CA PHE A 74 8.71 11.42 -0.97
C PHE A 74 9.29 11.94 -2.30
N SER A 75 10.53 12.43 -2.31
CA SER A 75 11.20 12.91 -3.53
C SER A 75 11.39 11.80 -4.57
N PHE A 76 11.75 10.59 -4.14
CA PHE A 76 11.84 9.43 -5.01
C PHE A 76 10.49 9.10 -5.67
N CYS A 77 9.42 9.08 -4.88
CA CYS A 77 8.06 8.85 -5.38
C CYS A 77 7.59 9.91 -6.37
N ILE A 78 7.92 11.19 -6.16
CA ILE A 78 7.63 12.27 -7.13
C ILE A 78 8.33 11.98 -8.46
N PHE A 79 9.63 11.68 -8.40
CA PHE A 79 10.42 11.41 -9.60
C PHE A 79 9.84 10.23 -10.41
N ILE A 80 9.54 9.12 -9.73
CA ILE A 80 8.89 7.96 -10.34
C ILE A 80 7.53 8.32 -10.93
N SER A 81 6.73 9.12 -10.23
CA SER A 81 5.41 9.54 -10.71
C SER A 81 5.49 10.28 -12.04
N ILE A 82 6.46 11.20 -12.18
CA ILE A 82 6.70 11.94 -13.42
C ILE A 82 7.12 11.00 -14.55
N LEU A 83 8.08 10.09 -14.31
CA LEU A 83 8.57 9.17 -15.34
C LEU A 83 7.45 8.28 -15.91
N PHE A 84 6.63 7.69 -15.04
CA PHE A 84 5.54 6.82 -15.48
C PHE A 84 4.34 7.60 -16.04
N SER A 85 4.13 8.86 -15.64
CA SER A 85 3.15 9.75 -16.28
C SER A 85 3.56 10.08 -17.71
N MET A 86 4.84 10.34 -17.96
CA MET A 86 5.37 10.50 -19.32
C MET A 86 5.21 9.23 -20.14
N ALA A 87 5.57 8.06 -19.58
CA ALA A 87 5.41 6.78 -20.26
C ALA A 87 3.95 6.49 -20.63
N PHE A 88 3.01 6.78 -19.72
CA PHE A 88 1.57 6.70 -20.00
C PHE A 88 1.16 7.58 -21.19
N GLY A 89 1.65 8.82 -21.25
CA GLY A 89 1.40 9.74 -22.37
C GLY A 89 1.92 9.22 -23.72
N PHE A 90 3.11 8.61 -23.74
CA PHE A 90 3.67 8.01 -24.96
C PHE A 90 2.91 6.76 -25.43
N ILE A 91 2.44 5.93 -24.49
CA ILE A 91 1.60 4.77 -24.82
C ILE A 91 0.29 5.23 -25.45
N LEU A 92 -0.36 6.26 -24.87
CA LEU A 92 -1.64 6.74 -25.36
C LEU A 92 -1.55 7.40 -26.75
N SER A 93 -0.42 8.04 -27.06
CA SER A 93 -0.20 8.66 -28.38
C SER A 93 0.21 7.66 -29.46
N ASN A 94 0.34 6.36 -29.15
CA ASN A 94 0.93 5.34 -30.02
C ASN A 94 2.32 5.75 -30.55
N ALA A 95 3.04 6.60 -29.83
CA ALA A 95 4.35 7.11 -30.23
C ALA A 95 5.48 6.08 -30.00
N ALA A 96 5.20 5.00 -29.26
CA ALA A 96 6.10 3.90 -29.04
C ALA A 96 5.31 2.58 -29.08
N ASP A 97 5.86 1.57 -29.77
CA ASP A 97 5.42 0.19 -29.59
C ASP A 97 5.51 -0.18 -28.10
N SER A 98 4.61 -1.05 -27.63
CA SER A 98 4.56 -1.48 -26.23
C SER A 98 5.94 -1.94 -25.75
N LEU A 99 6.59 -1.11 -24.94
CA LEU A 99 7.91 -1.38 -24.39
C LEU A 99 7.74 -2.40 -23.25
N PRO A 100 8.31 -3.61 -23.33
CA PRO A 100 8.29 -4.57 -22.22
C PRO A 100 8.85 -3.95 -20.93
N LEU A 101 9.77 -2.99 -21.09
CA LEU A 101 10.33 -2.19 -20.01
C LEU A 101 9.25 -1.44 -19.21
N VAL A 102 8.21 -0.90 -19.84
CA VAL A 102 7.15 -0.18 -19.12
C VAL A 102 6.31 -1.16 -18.31
N LYS A 103 5.96 -2.31 -18.90
CA LYS A 103 5.19 -3.35 -18.20
C LYS A 103 5.93 -3.87 -16.97
N TYR A 104 7.14 -4.39 -17.15
CA TYR A 104 7.93 -4.95 -16.06
C TYR A 104 8.40 -3.87 -15.09
N GLY A 105 8.78 -2.69 -15.60
CA GLY A 105 9.18 -1.53 -14.80
C GLY A 105 8.06 -1.03 -13.91
N SER A 106 6.81 -0.96 -14.40
CA SER A 106 5.65 -0.55 -13.61
C SER A 106 5.42 -1.50 -12.44
N PHE A 107 5.39 -2.81 -12.70
CA PHE A 107 5.22 -3.82 -11.66
C PHE A 107 6.36 -3.78 -10.62
N ALA A 108 7.61 -3.74 -11.08
CA ALA A 108 8.77 -3.67 -10.20
C ALA A 108 8.73 -2.41 -9.32
N THR A 109 8.33 -1.28 -9.90
CA THR A 109 8.19 0.00 -9.19
C THR A 109 7.09 -0.04 -8.15
N ILE A 110 5.90 -0.56 -8.48
CA ILE A 110 4.79 -0.71 -7.53
C ILE A 110 5.23 -1.57 -6.34
N LEU A 111 5.89 -2.71 -6.60
CA LEU A 111 6.40 -3.59 -5.54
C LEU A 111 7.50 -2.92 -4.71
N LEU A 112 8.40 -2.17 -5.34
CA LEU A 112 9.45 -1.42 -4.64
C LEU A 112 8.87 -0.35 -3.71
N VAL A 113 7.97 0.49 -4.22
CA VAL A 113 7.31 1.55 -3.45
C VAL A 113 6.47 0.95 -2.33
N PHE A 114 5.73 -0.13 -2.60
CA PHE A 114 5.01 -0.89 -1.59
C PHE A 114 5.96 -1.40 -0.51
N GLY A 115 7.07 -2.05 -0.87
CA GLY A 115 8.01 -2.61 0.10
C GLY A 115 8.66 -1.56 0.99
N ILE A 116 9.24 -0.52 0.40
CA ILE A 116 9.92 0.56 1.13
C ILE A 116 8.93 1.25 2.08
N HIS A 117 7.71 1.54 1.61
CA HIS A 117 6.72 2.19 2.45
C HIS A 117 6.15 1.26 3.53
N ALA A 118 6.01 -0.04 3.27
CA ALA A 118 5.59 -1.01 4.27
C ALA A 118 6.59 -1.08 5.42
N CYS A 119 7.90 -1.01 5.14
CA CYS A 119 8.93 -0.90 6.18
C CYS A 119 8.79 0.39 6.99
N GLU A 120 8.56 1.53 6.33
CA GLU A 120 8.30 2.81 7.01
C GLU A 120 7.06 2.72 7.91
N ARG A 121 5.98 2.11 7.43
CA ARG A 121 4.73 1.90 8.18
C ARG A 121 4.90 0.91 9.34
N TYR A 122 5.74 -0.12 9.18
CA TYR A 122 6.05 -1.05 10.26
C TYR A 122 6.77 -0.33 11.41
N ASN A 123 7.78 0.48 11.09
CA ASN A 123 8.45 1.30 12.10
C ASN A 123 7.46 2.22 12.81
N LYS A 124 6.59 2.90 12.06
CA LYS A 124 5.59 3.80 12.63
C LYS A 124 4.55 3.10 13.54
N HIS A 125 3.98 1.98 13.10
CA HIS A 125 2.85 1.36 13.79
C HIS A 125 3.29 0.34 14.85
N VAL A 126 4.35 -0.44 14.58
CA VAL A 126 4.82 -1.51 15.47
C VAL A 126 5.94 -1.05 16.40
N VAL A 127 6.88 -0.24 15.92
CA VAL A 127 8.05 0.20 16.73
C VAL A 127 7.75 1.47 17.50
N GLU A 128 7.18 2.48 16.84
CA GLU A 128 6.82 3.77 17.44
C GLU A 128 5.43 3.76 18.11
N CYS A 129 4.68 2.65 17.97
CA CYS A 129 3.34 2.45 18.54
C CYS A 129 2.35 3.58 18.20
N VAL A 130 2.46 4.18 17.01
CA VAL A 130 1.54 5.23 16.56
C VAL A 130 0.28 4.57 16.01
N PRO A 131 -0.92 4.88 16.53
CA PRO A 131 -2.15 4.30 16.00
C PRO A 131 -2.40 4.78 14.56
N PHE A 132 -2.96 3.90 13.71
CA PHE A 132 -3.44 4.27 12.39
C PHE A 132 -4.71 5.11 12.51
N TRP A 133 -5.63 4.68 13.37
CA TRP A 133 -6.82 5.45 13.72
C TRP A 133 -6.55 6.36 14.91
N ASN A 134 -6.42 7.67 14.66
CA ASN A 134 -6.40 8.64 15.74
C ASN A 134 -7.78 9.27 15.89
N PHE A 135 -8.75 8.48 16.36
CA PHE A 135 -10.04 9.03 16.79
C PHE A 135 -9.80 9.80 18.07
N SER A 136 -9.52 11.10 17.95
CA SER A 136 -9.54 12.00 19.09
C SER A 136 -10.95 11.91 19.68
N ASN A 137 -11.10 11.28 20.84
CA ASN A 137 -12.28 11.48 21.66
C ASN A 137 -12.34 12.98 21.93
N GLY A 138 -13.27 13.68 21.28
CA GLY A 138 -13.52 15.09 21.51
C GLY A 138 -14.04 15.29 22.93
N SER A 139 -13.14 15.24 23.91
CA SER A 139 -13.32 15.89 25.19
C SER A 139 -13.04 17.37 24.93
N ALA A 140 -14.02 18.03 24.31
CA ALA A 140 -14.17 19.47 24.44
C ALA A 140 -14.32 19.74 25.94
N ASN A 141 -13.25 20.26 26.55
CA ASN A 141 -13.33 21.03 27.78
C ASN A 141 -13.76 22.45 27.42
#